data_AF-A0A2H6B607-F1
#
_entry.id   AF-A0A2H6B607-F1
#
_cell.length_a   1.000
_cell.length_b   1.000
_cell.length_c   1.000
_cell.angle_alpha   90.00
_cell.angle_beta   90.00
_cell.angle_gamma   90.00
#
_symmetry.space_group_name_H-M   'P 1'
#
loop_
_entity.id
_entity.type
_entity.pdbx_description
1 polymer ?
#
loop_
_entity_poly.entity_id
_entity_poly.type
_entity_poly.pdbx_seq_one_letter_code
_entity_poly.pdbx_strand_id
1 'polypeptide(L)'
;MRDQLIALQALPLAVESWERDVFPRRLGSYSPTWLDELLASGEVVWVGAGRLGRSGRVAFLFREDARLLGPPPGAGPRPEGPVHDALRAVLAQGARFWFEIGEELSGFAAEELEAALWELVWAGEVTNDSFAPLRAGRRAGSDRRAQLRRGTRFARRRRGPAPHLVGRWSLTAPLFRDPPPFGPRRRAFAELLLERYGVVTRETARSESVPGGFAALYGELQKLEVLGVAQRGYFVEGLGGVQFALPSAVERLRSQRDDPEEAPLVIAATDPAQPYGLVLPWPQREDGRRPQRASGALVVLDHGQPTVYVERGGRALLTLGGPPFDDDGAPAPWLVRSLQALAQAASEGRCGRLSLERVDGEPLAGSPLEAVLVELGFRRGPRRLVAGAGT
;
A
#
# COMPACT_ATOMS: atom_id res chain seq x y z
N MET A 1 1.89 -7.18 -15.01
CA MET A 1 2.01 -7.16 -13.53
C MET A 1 3.47 -7.07 -13.08
N ARG A 2 4.34 -7.98 -13.54
CA ARG A 2 5.79 -7.98 -13.28
C ARG A 2 6.42 -6.58 -13.39
N ASP A 3 6.27 -5.92 -14.54
CA ASP A 3 6.88 -4.60 -14.77
C ASP A 3 6.42 -3.53 -13.78
N GLN A 4 5.13 -3.54 -13.40
CA GLN A 4 4.58 -2.61 -12.42
C GLN A 4 5.10 -2.88 -11.01
N LEU A 5 5.52 -4.11 -10.71
CA LEU A 5 6.08 -4.49 -9.41
C LEU A 5 7.54 -4.04 -9.26
N ILE A 6 8.30 -3.86 -10.35
CA ILE A 6 9.72 -3.45 -10.33
C ILE A 6 9.89 -2.15 -9.53
N ALA A 7 9.13 -1.11 -9.88
CA ALA A 7 9.18 0.18 -9.19
C ALA A 7 8.62 0.12 -7.75
N LEU A 8 7.88 -0.92 -7.39
CA LEU A 8 7.20 -1.07 -6.09
C LEU A 8 7.93 -2.01 -5.12
N GLN A 9 9.08 -2.57 -5.52
CA GLN A 9 9.84 -3.49 -4.69
C GLN A 9 10.28 -2.89 -3.36
N ALA A 10 10.37 -3.70 -2.31
CA ALA A 10 10.78 -3.28 -0.97
C ALA A 10 9.91 -2.18 -0.32
N LEU A 11 8.81 -1.74 -0.95
CA LEU A 11 7.88 -0.76 -0.38
C LEU A 11 6.94 -1.43 0.63
N PRO A 12 6.98 -1.11 1.93
CA PRO A 12 6.08 -1.71 2.90
C PRO A 12 4.71 -1.02 2.88
N LEU A 13 3.68 -1.71 2.39
CA LEU A 13 2.28 -1.25 2.42
C LEU A 13 1.41 -2.19 3.22
N ALA A 14 0.28 -1.67 3.73
CA ALA A 14 -0.74 -2.51 4.35
C ALA A 14 -1.18 -3.61 3.37
N VAL A 15 -1.33 -4.85 3.88
CA VAL A 15 -1.72 -6.02 3.07
C VAL A 15 -2.92 -5.70 2.16
N GLU A 16 -3.94 -5.05 2.71
CA GLU A 16 -5.18 -4.76 2.00
C GLU A 16 -5.00 -3.69 0.91
N SER A 17 -4.02 -2.80 1.05
CA SER A 17 -3.78 -1.72 0.09
C SER A 17 -3.17 -2.21 -1.22
N TRP A 18 -2.47 -3.34 -1.23
CA TRP A 18 -1.88 -3.88 -2.46
C TRP A 18 -2.94 -4.24 -3.52
N GLU A 19 -3.88 -5.10 -3.15
CA GLU A 19 -4.91 -5.59 -4.08
C GLU A 19 -6.13 -4.67 -4.18
N ARG A 20 -6.35 -3.78 -3.20
CA ARG A 20 -7.45 -2.81 -3.24
C ARG A 20 -7.08 -1.53 -3.99
N ASP A 21 -5.88 -1.01 -3.75
CA ASP A 21 -5.53 0.35 -4.14
C ASP A 21 -4.42 0.36 -5.21
N VAL A 22 -3.29 -0.30 -4.94
CA VAL A 22 -2.04 -0.12 -5.69
C VAL A 22 -2.02 -0.87 -7.02
N PHE A 23 -2.34 -2.16 -7.02
CA PHE A 23 -2.35 -2.97 -8.24
C PHE A 23 -3.50 -2.61 -9.19
N PRO A 24 -4.77 -2.46 -8.74
CA PRO A 24 -5.84 -2.06 -9.64
C PRO A 24 -5.57 -0.71 -10.32
N ARG A 25 -4.97 0.25 -9.61
CA ARG A 25 -4.67 1.57 -10.19
C ARG A 25 -3.67 1.52 -11.35
N ARG A 26 -2.72 0.58 -11.30
CA ARG A 26 -1.64 0.43 -12.29
C ARG A 26 -1.96 -0.58 -13.39
N LEU A 27 -2.78 -1.58 -13.09
CA LEU A 27 -3.07 -2.71 -13.98
C LEU A 27 -4.50 -2.67 -14.55
N GLY A 28 -5.37 -1.79 -14.07
CA GLY A 28 -6.77 -1.75 -14.47
C GLY A 28 -7.55 -2.93 -13.89
N SER A 29 -8.00 -3.85 -14.75
CA SER A 29 -8.74 -5.06 -14.38
C SER A 29 -7.87 -6.12 -13.71
N TYR A 30 -7.26 -5.76 -12.58
CA TYR A 30 -6.40 -6.64 -11.78
C TYR A 30 -7.13 -7.92 -11.37
N SER A 31 -6.47 -9.07 -11.57
CA SER A 31 -6.90 -10.37 -11.05
C SER A 31 -5.92 -10.87 -9.99
N PRO A 32 -6.41 -11.30 -8.80
CA PRO A 32 -5.56 -11.90 -7.75
C PRO A 32 -4.71 -13.09 -8.22
N THR A 33 -5.20 -13.80 -9.25
CA THR A 33 -4.48 -14.95 -9.86
C THR A 33 -3.12 -14.56 -10.43
N TRP A 34 -2.96 -13.35 -10.96
CA TRP A 34 -1.68 -12.87 -11.51
C TRP A 34 -0.60 -12.76 -10.43
N LEU A 35 -0.98 -12.32 -9.23
CA LEU A 35 -0.07 -12.29 -8.08
C LEU A 35 0.28 -13.71 -7.63
N ASP A 36 -0.71 -14.60 -7.60
CA ASP A 36 -0.53 -15.98 -7.16
C ASP A 36 0.40 -16.74 -8.12
N GLU A 37 0.27 -16.54 -9.44
CA GLU A 37 1.17 -17.10 -10.45
C GLU A 37 2.61 -16.60 -10.27
N LEU A 38 2.80 -15.30 -10.03
CA LEU A 38 4.14 -14.72 -9.78
C LEU A 38 4.78 -15.27 -8.50
N LEU A 39 4.03 -15.41 -7.41
CA LEU A 39 4.54 -16.00 -6.17
C LEU A 39 4.84 -17.50 -6.34
N ALA A 40 3.96 -18.24 -7.02
CA ALA A 40 4.13 -19.66 -7.29
C ALA A 40 5.33 -19.96 -8.19
N SER A 41 5.67 -19.05 -9.12
CA SER A 41 6.88 -19.16 -9.95
C SER A 41 8.18 -19.06 -9.14
N GLY A 42 8.12 -18.47 -7.93
CA GLY A 42 9.27 -18.21 -7.07
C GLY A 42 10.08 -16.96 -7.45
N GLU A 43 9.70 -16.26 -8.51
CA GLU A 43 10.31 -15.01 -8.97
C GLU A 43 10.15 -13.87 -7.95
N VAL A 44 8.94 -13.75 -7.39
CA VAL A 44 8.57 -12.74 -6.40
C VAL A 44 8.35 -13.41 -5.04
N VAL A 45 8.71 -12.71 -3.97
CA VAL A 45 8.43 -13.08 -2.58
C VAL A 45 7.86 -11.88 -1.84
N TRP A 46 6.99 -12.13 -0.86
CA TRP A 46 6.52 -11.10 0.05
C TRP A 46 7.19 -11.24 1.42
N VAL A 47 7.51 -10.15 2.09
CA VAL A 47 8.12 -10.15 3.42
C VAL A 47 7.35 -9.20 4.33
N GLY A 48 7.05 -9.63 5.55
CA GLY A 48 6.38 -8.79 6.53
C GLY A 48 7.25 -7.62 7.00
N ALA A 49 6.62 -6.47 7.21
CA ALA A 49 7.25 -5.18 7.51
C ALA A 49 6.54 -4.49 8.69
N GLY A 50 6.32 -5.26 9.75
CA GLY A 50 5.66 -4.81 10.97
C GLY A 50 4.14 -4.97 10.96
N ARG A 51 3.60 -5.01 12.18
CA ARG A 51 2.17 -5.18 12.44
C ARG A 51 1.43 -3.84 12.33
N LEU A 52 0.20 -3.88 11.81
CA LEU A 52 -0.67 -2.71 11.65
C LEU A 52 -2.11 -3.11 11.95
N GLY A 53 -2.61 -2.71 13.12
CA GLY A 53 -3.95 -3.07 13.59
C GLY A 53 -4.13 -4.60 13.69
N ARG A 54 -5.06 -5.15 12.91
CA ARG A 54 -5.37 -6.59 12.89
C ARG A 54 -4.54 -7.39 11.86
N SER A 55 -3.84 -6.70 10.96
CA SER A 55 -3.03 -7.24 9.88
C SER A 55 -1.59 -6.74 10.05
N GLY A 56 -0.89 -6.48 8.96
CA GLY A 56 0.41 -5.86 8.94
C GLY A 56 0.72 -5.18 7.62
N ARG A 57 1.96 -4.73 7.49
CA ARG A 57 2.52 -4.31 6.22
C ARG A 57 3.33 -5.45 5.63
N VAL A 58 3.35 -5.53 4.31
CA VAL A 58 4.21 -6.43 3.57
C VAL A 58 4.84 -5.66 2.42
N ALA A 59 6.04 -6.06 2.03
CA ALA A 59 6.69 -5.59 0.83
C ALA A 59 6.95 -6.78 -0.10
N PHE A 60 6.82 -6.54 -1.41
CA PHE A 60 7.22 -7.51 -2.43
C PHE A 60 8.67 -7.27 -2.84
N LEU A 61 9.38 -8.35 -3.12
CA LEU A 61 10.76 -8.34 -3.59
C LEU A 61 10.88 -9.36 -4.71
N PHE A 62 11.60 -9.02 -5.77
CA PHE A 62 12.11 -10.01 -6.69
C PHE A 62 13.26 -10.73 -6.01
N ARG A 63 13.32 -12.05 -6.16
CA ARG A 63 14.32 -12.88 -5.49
C ARG A 63 15.75 -12.54 -5.92
N GLU A 64 15.91 -12.09 -7.17
CA GLU A 64 17.18 -11.60 -7.72
C GLU A 64 17.65 -10.29 -7.07
N ASP A 65 16.72 -9.40 -6.73
CA ASP A 65 17.02 -8.09 -6.13
C ASP A 65 17.08 -8.11 -4.60
N ALA A 66 16.59 -9.18 -3.96
CA ALA A 66 16.49 -9.28 -2.51
C ALA A 66 17.82 -9.04 -1.80
N ARG A 67 18.95 -9.52 -2.36
CA ARG A 67 20.29 -9.33 -1.76
C ARG A 67 20.78 -7.89 -1.87
N LEU A 68 20.34 -7.16 -2.89
CA LEU A 68 20.68 -5.75 -3.10
C LEU A 68 19.89 -4.85 -2.14
N LEU A 69 18.58 -5.04 -2.12
CA LEU A 69 17.62 -4.22 -1.36
C LEU A 69 17.65 -4.57 0.13
N GLY A 70 17.84 -5.84 0.48
CA GLY A 70 17.82 -6.32 1.86
C GLY A 70 16.39 -6.40 2.45
N PRO A 71 16.27 -6.64 3.77
CA PRO A 71 14.99 -6.78 4.41
C PRO A 71 14.19 -5.45 4.38
N PRO A 72 12.87 -5.48 4.16
CA PRO A 72 12.05 -4.28 4.17
C PRO A 72 12.12 -3.55 5.52
N PRO A 73 12.06 -2.20 5.53
CA PRO A 73 12.11 -1.43 6.77
C PRO A 73 10.80 -1.58 7.56
N GLY A 74 10.88 -1.33 8.87
CA GLY A 74 9.69 -1.25 9.74
C GLY A 74 9.22 -2.57 10.36
N ALA A 75 10.00 -3.65 10.23
CA ALA A 75 9.86 -4.83 11.08
C ALA A 75 10.04 -4.46 12.56
N GLY A 76 9.27 -5.12 13.43
CA GLY A 76 9.37 -4.95 14.88
C GLY A 76 10.63 -5.62 15.46
N PRO A 77 10.80 -5.60 16.80
CA PRO A 77 11.87 -6.37 17.43
C PRO A 77 11.72 -7.85 17.09
N ARG A 78 12.86 -8.55 17.02
CA ARG A 78 12.93 -9.99 16.83
C ARG A 78 12.13 -10.69 17.94
N PRO A 79 11.09 -11.49 17.62
CA PRO A 79 10.34 -12.25 18.62
C PRO A 79 11.21 -13.30 19.28
N GLU A 80 11.14 -13.40 20.60
CA GLU A 80 11.93 -14.32 21.42
C GLU A 80 11.00 -15.32 22.12
N GLY A 81 11.49 -16.55 22.32
CA GLY A 81 10.77 -17.58 23.04
C GLY A 81 10.99 -18.98 22.47
N PRO A 82 10.72 -20.02 23.28
CA PRO A 82 10.98 -21.41 22.89
C PRO A 82 10.20 -21.83 21.64
N VAL A 83 8.98 -21.32 21.46
CA VAL A 83 8.13 -21.62 20.30
C VAL A 83 8.69 -20.98 19.03
N HIS A 84 9.14 -19.72 19.11
CA HIS A 84 9.76 -19.02 17.98
C HIS A 84 11.07 -19.68 17.57
N ASP A 85 11.88 -20.11 18.55
CA ASP A 85 13.15 -20.79 18.28
C ASP A 85 12.92 -22.18 17.67
N ALA A 86 11.92 -22.93 18.14
CA ALA A 86 11.52 -24.19 17.53
C ALA A 86 11.03 -24.01 16.08
N LEU A 87 10.19 -22.99 15.82
CA LEU A 87 9.75 -22.65 14.46
C LEU A 87 10.93 -22.29 13.55
N ARG A 88 11.88 -21.48 14.04
CA ARG A 88 13.11 -21.17 13.28
C ARG A 88 13.93 -22.42 12.97
N ALA A 89 14.09 -23.32 13.95
CA ALA A 89 14.86 -24.55 13.77
C ALA A 89 14.23 -25.48 12.72
N VAL A 90 12.90 -25.65 12.74
CA VAL A 90 12.18 -26.45 11.74
C VAL A 90 12.27 -25.81 10.36
N LEU A 91 12.01 -24.51 10.25
CA LEU A 91 12.02 -23.78 8.97
C LEU A 91 13.44 -23.56 8.41
N ALA A 92 14.48 -23.69 9.24
CA ALA A 92 15.88 -23.68 8.77
C ALA A 92 16.22 -24.91 7.93
N GLN A 93 15.47 -26.01 8.09
CA GLN A 93 15.65 -27.24 7.30
C GLN A 93 15.00 -27.15 5.92
N GLY A 94 14.10 -26.18 5.69
CA GLY A 94 13.42 -26.00 4.40
C GLY A 94 12.02 -25.42 4.55
N ALA A 95 11.38 -25.16 3.40
CA ALA A 95 9.99 -24.70 3.37
C ALA A 95 9.04 -25.84 3.78
N ARG A 96 8.08 -25.56 4.66
CA ARG A 96 7.16 -26.57 5.24
C ARG A 96 5.71 -26.14 5.13
N PHE A 97 4.81 -27.08 4.89
CA PHE A 97 3.37 -26.86 5.07
C PHE A 97 3.02 -26.81 6.56
N TRP A 98 1.92 -26.14 6.90
CA TRP A 98 1.46 -26.01 8.30
C TRP A 98 1.29 -27.34 9.03
N PHE A 99 0.81 -28.40 8.36
CA PHE A 99 0.62 -29.70 9.00
C PHE A 99 1.96 -30.38 9.35
N GLU A 100 2.99 -30.21 8.51
CA GLU A 100 4.34 -30.74 8.77
C GLU A 100 4.97 -30.05 9.99
N ILE A 101 4.77 -28.72 10.11
CA ILE A 101 5.19 -27.95 11.28
C ILE A 101 4.49 -28.48 12.53
N GLY A 102 3.17 -28.71 12.48
CA GLY A 102 2.40 -29.20 13.61
C GLY A 102 2.76 -30.63 14.04
N GLU A 103 3.16 -31.49 13.11
CA GLU A 103 3.66 -32.84 13.41
C GLU A 103 5.04 -32.79 14.09
N GLU A 104 5.98 -32.03 13.53
CA GLU A 104 7.35 -31.91 14.06
C GLU A 104 7.37 -31.17 15.42
N LEU A 105 6.45 -30.21 15.62
CA LEU A 105 6.31 -29.41 16.83
C LEU A 105 5.09 -29.80 17.68
N SER A 106 4.72 -31.09 17.66
CA SER A 106 3.56 -31.65 18.36
C SER A 106 3.54 -31.46 19.90
N GLY A 107 4.67 -31.05 20.49
CA GLY A 107 4.77 -30.68 21.90
C GLY A 107 4.16 -29.32 22.27
N PHE A 108 3.84 -28.47 21.28
CA PHE A 108 3.24 -27.15 21.47
C PHE A 108 1.76 -27.11 21.08
N ALA A 109 0.99 -26.20 21.68
CA ALA A 109 -0.40 -25.99 21.29
C ALA A 109 -0.51 -25.33 19.91
N ALA A 110 -1.49 -25.73 19.10
CA ALA A 110 -1.65 -25.22 17.74
C ALA A 110 -1.90 -23.70 17.70
N GLU A 111 -2.65 -23.16 18.66
CA GLU A 111 -2.92 -21.74 18.79
C GLU A 111 -1.66 -20.93 19.14
N GLU A 112 -0.77 -21.51 19.94
CA GLU A 112 0.52 -20.92 20.32
C GLU A 112 1.48 -20.89 19.14
N LEU A 113 1.58 -22.00 18.40
CA LEU A 113 2.33 -22.09 17.15
C LEU A 113 1.82 -21.09 16.11
N GLU A 114 0.49 -20.95 15.96
CA GLU A 114 -0.11 -20.01 15.02
C GLU A 114 0.27 -18.57 15.40
N ALA A 115 0.15 -18.22 16.68
CA ALA A 115 0.50 -16.88 17.16
C ALA A 115 1.98 -16.57 16.91
N ALA A 116 2.89 -17.48 17.30
CA ALA A 116 4.32 -17.32 17.12
C ALA A 116 4.73 -17.24 15.64
N LEU A 117 4.13 -18.06 14.77
CA LEU A 117 4.36 -18.01 13.32
C LEU A 117 4.02 -16.62 12.75
N TRP A 118 2.85 -16.07 13.12
CA TRP A 118 2.44 -14.75 12.65
C TRP A 118 3.28 -13.62 13.25
N GLU A 119 3.79 -13.76 14.47
CA GLU A 119 4.76 -12.81 15.03
C GLU A 119 6.07 -12.81 14.23
N LEU A 120 6.59 -13.99 13.86
CA LEU A 120 7.76 -14.11 12.97
C LEU A 120 7.49 -13.51 11.58
N VAL A 121 6.29 -13.69 11.04
CA VAL A 121 5.88 -13.05 9.78
C VAL A 121 5.96 -11.52 9.90
N TRP A 122 5.37 -10.93 10.94
CA TRP A 122 5.40 -9.46 11.10
C TRP A 122 6.77 -8.91 11.48
N ALA A 123 7.65 -9.73 12.05
CA ALA A 123 9.06 -9.43 12.23
C ALA A 123 9.90 -9.58 10.95
N GLY A 124 9.28 -10.02 9.85
CA GLY A 124 9.96 -10.19 8.56
C GLY A 124 10.87 -11.42 8.50
N GLU A 125 10.77 -12.35 9.44
CA GLU A 125 11.60 -13.55 9.53
C GLU A 125 11.02 -14.74 8.77
N VAL A 126 9.70 -14.78 8.61
CA VAL A 126 8.97 -15.86 7.93
C VAL A 126 8.13 -15.30 6.78
N THR A 127 8.11 -16.03 5.66
CA THR A 127 7.31 -15.76 4.46
C THR A 127 6.52 -17.01 4.03
N ASN A 128 5.67 -16.86 3.01
CA ASN A 128 4.89 -17.93 2.39
C ASN A 128 4.98 -17.82 0.86
N ASP A 129 4.83 -18.94 0.16
CA ASP A 129 4.80 -19.00 -1.31
C ASP A 129 3.45 -18.64 -1.94
N SER A 130 2.45 -18.29 -1.12
CA SER A 130 1.13 -17.82 -1.54
C SER A 130 0.76 -16.51 -0.84
N PHE A 131 -0.04 -15.68 -1.50
CA PHE A 131 -0.67 -14.52 -0.87
C PHE A 131 -1.98 -14.88 -0.13
N ALA A 132 -2.50 -16.10 -0.34
CA ALA A 132 -3.77 -16.55 0.24
C ALA A 132 -3.83 -16.43 1.78
N PRO A 133 -2.77 -16.72 2.56
CA PRO A 133 -2.80 -16.53 4.00
C PRO A 133 -3.07 -15.09 4.44
N LEU A 134 -2.50 -14.13 3.71
CA LEU A 134 -2.67 -12.70 3.96
C LEU A 134 -4.07 -12.21 3.56
N ARG A 135 -4.62 -12.71 2.45
CA ARG A 135 -6.00 -12.41 2.01
C ARG A 135 -7.04 -12.90 3.00
N ALA A 136 -6.87 -14.11 3.53
CA ALA A 136 -7.78 -14.67 4.54
C ALA A 136 -7.76 -13.85 5.84
N GLY A 137 -6.57 -13.37 6.23
CA GLY A 137 -6.33 -12.67 7.48
C GLY A 137 -6.69 -13.51 8.71
N ARG A 138 -6.43 -13.00 9.92
CA ARG A 138 -6.85 -13.68 11.17
C ARG A 138 -8.38 -13.66 11.42
N ARG A 139 -9.20 -13.28 10.42
CA ARG A 139 -10.67 -13.21 10.52
C ARG A 139 -11.32 -14.58 10.28
N ALA A 140 -10.86 -15.61 10.97
CA ALA A 140 -11.57 -16.89 11.05
C ALA A 140 -12.56 -16.87 12.23
N GLY A 141 -13.60 -16.03 12.16
CA GLY A 141 -14.63 -15.90 13.19
C GLY A 141 -16.06 -16.13 12.69
N SER A 142 -16.43 -15.56 11.54
CA SER A 142 -17.81 -15.64 11.02
C SER A 142 -18.07 -16.89 10.16
N ASP A 143 -17.12 -17.29 9.32
CA ASP A 143 -17.29 -18.47 8.45
C ASP A 143 -17.10 -19.81 9.17
N ARG A 144 -16.51 -19.76 10.38
CA ARG A 144 -16.47 -20.92 11.29
C ARG A 144 -17.86 -21.44 11.64
N ARG A 145 -18.92 -20.61 11.57
CA ARG A 145 -20.30 -21.05 11.90
C ARG A 145 -21.05 -21.70 10.74
N ALA A 146 -20.76 -21.34 9.49
CA ALA A 146 -21.47 -21.89 8.32
C ALA A 146 -21.04 -23.33 7.97
N GLN A 147 -19.80 -23.70 8.28
CA GLN A 147 -19.23 -25.02 7.94
C GLN A 147 -19.41 -26.10 9.02
N LEU A 148 -20.09 -25.81 10.13
CA LEU A 148 -20.25 -26.74 11.26
C LEU A 148 -21.32 -27.82 11.07
N ARG A 149 -22.02 -27.88 9.92
CA ARG A 149 -23.29 -28.62 9.86
C ARG A 149 -23.31 -30.02 9.26
N ARG A 150 -22.24 -30.59 8.68
CA ARG A 150 -22.25 -32.01 8.26
C ARG A 150 -20.87 -32.66 8.22
N GLY A 151 -20.67 -33.77 8.94
CA GLY A 151 -19.49 -34.62 8.73
C GLY A 151 -19.38 -35.84 9.63
N THR A 152 -19.34 -37.03 9.03
CA THR A 152 -19.05 -38.33 9.64
C THR A 152 -17.58 -38.46 10.05
N ARG A 153 -17.18 -39.56 10.72
CA ARG A 153 -15.83 -39.77 11.28
C ARG A 153 -14.68 -39.57 10.28
N PHE A 154 -14.90 -39.78 8.97
CA PHE A 154 -13.91 -39.58 7.91
C PHE A 154 -13.85 -38.15 7.35
N ALA A 155 -14.89 -37.33 7.55
CA ALA A 155 -14.90 -35.92 7.14
C ALA A 155 -14.07 -35.03 8.08
N ARG A 156 -13.89 -35.43 9.35
CA ARG A 156 -13.06 -34.72 10.32
C ARG A 156 -11.57 -34.73 9.98
N ARG A 157 -11.07 -35.77 9.29
CA ARG A 157 -9.66 -35.89 8.86
C ARG A 157 -9.33 -35.13 7.57
N ARG A 158 -10.34 -34.67 6.81
CA ARG A 158 -10.16 -33.84 5.59
C ARG A 158 -10.31 -32.33 5.86
N ARG A 159 -10.16 -31.89 7.11
CA ARG A 159 -10.01 -30.45 7.38
C ARG A 159 -8.61 -30.06 6.94
N GLY A 160 -8.51 -29.45 5.76
CA GLY A 160 -7.29 -28.74 5.38
C GLY A 160 -6.93 -27.65 6.40
N PRO A 161 -5.71 -27.10 6.33
CA PRO A 161 -5.30 -26.01 7.20
C PRO A 161 -6.30 -24.85 7.09
N ALA A 162 -6.42 -24.07 8.17
CA ALA A 162 -7.22 -22.85 8.12
C ALA A 162 -6.72 -21.96 6.96
N PRO A 163 -7.59 -21.19 6.27
CA PRO A 163 -7.19 -20.40 5.11
C PRO A 163 -6.01 -19.46 5.35
N HIS A 164 -5.83 -18.95 6.57
CA HIS A 164 -4.70 -18.10 6.97
C HIS A 164 -3.40 -18.88 7.29
N LEU A 165 -3.39 -20.19 7.08
CA LEU A 165 -2.26 -21.10 7.35
C LEU A 165 -1.85 -21.93 6.13
N VAL A 166 -2.49 -21.71 4.97
CA VAL A 166 -2.20 -22.44 3.72
C VAL A 166 -0.83 -22.07 3.14
N GLY A 167 -0.35 -22.87 2.19
CA GLY A 167 0.94 -22.66 1.53
C GLY A 167 2.14 -23.18 2.33
N ARG A 168 3.33 -22.98 1.78
CA ARG A 168 4.60 -23.38 2.39
C ARG A 168 5.24 -22.19 3.06
N TRP A 169 5.51 -22.34 4.36
CA TRP A 169 6.19 -21.35 5.19
C TRP A 169 7.69 -21.56 5.11
N SER A 170 8.46 -20.48 5.05
CA SER A 170 9.93 -20.54 4.98
C SER A 170 10.58 -19.32 5.64
N LEU A 171 11.85 -19.46 6.05
CA LEU A 171 12.62 -18.33 6.56
C LEU A 171 13.00 -17.36 5.43
N THR A 172 13.01 -16.07 5.74
CA THR A 172 13.45 -15.02 4.82
C THR A 172 14.96 -14.81 4.85
N ALA A 173 15.64 -15.20 5.93
CA ALA A 173 17.09 -15.01 6.10
C ALA A 173 17.95 -15.50 4.90
N PRO A 174 17.63 -16.65 4.24
CA PRO A 174 18.36 -17.06 3.04
C PRO A 174 18.28 -16.07 1.86
N LEU A 175 17.21 -15.28 1.74
CA LEU A 175 17.03 -14.27 0.68
C LEU A 175 18.06 -13.12 0.79
N PHE A 176 18.55 -12.87 2.00
CA PHE A 176 19.38 -11.71 2.33
C PHE A 176 20.82 -12.06 2.70
N ARG A 177 21.20 -13.35 2.59
CA ARG A 177 22.55 -13.83 2.92
C ARG A 177 23.59 -13.29 1.93
N ASP A 178 24.83 -13.08 2.38
CA ASP A 178 25.98 -12.56 1.61
C ASP A 178 25.60 -11.40 0.67
N PRO A 179 25.12 -10.28 1.24
CA PRO A 179 24.75 -9.12 0.43
C PRO A 179 26.01 -8.58 -0.29
N PRO A 180 25.86 -8.05 -1.52
CA PRO A 180 26.96 -7.36 -2.20
C PRO A 180 27.53 -6.20 -1.36
N PRO A 181 28.73 -5.70 -1.72
CA PRO A 181 29.29 -4.51 -1.08
C PRO A 181 28.33 -3.31 -1.11
N PHE A 182 28.57 -2.32 -0.24
CA PHE A 182 27.67 -1.17 -0.10
C PHE A 182 27.42 -0.37 -1.40
N GLY A 183 28.40 -0.30 -2.31
CA GLY A 183 28.28 0.42 -3.58
C GLY A 183 27.12 -0.06 -4.44
N PRO A 184 27.13 -1.32 -4.94
CA PRO A 184 26.03 -1.91 -5.71
C PRO A 184 24.66 -1.80 -5.04
N ARG A 185 24.60 -1.95 -3.71
CA ARG A 185 23.34 -1.83 -2.96
C ARG A 185 22.79 -0.41 -3.00
N ARG A 186 23.63 0.59 -2.74
CA ARG A 186 23.25 2.00 -2.84
C ARG A 186 22.83 2.38 -4.27
N ARG A 187 23.52 1.82 -5.27
CA ARG A 187 23.17 2.00 -6.67
C ARG A 187 21.77 1.47 -6.97
N ALA A 188 21.47 0.24 -6.56
CA ALA A 188 20.15 -0.37 -6.73
C ALA A 188 19.04 0.45 -6.04
N PHE A 189 19.27 0.95 -4.82
CA PHE A 189 18.31 1.84 -4.16
C PHE A 189 18.13 3.16 -4.91
N ALA A 190 19.19 3.77 -5.41
CA ALA A 190 19.11 5.02 -6.18
C ALA A 190 18.28 4.84 -7.47
N GLU A 191 18.54 3.77 -8.22
CA GLU A 191 17.78 3.42 -9.43
C GLU A 191 16.32 3.10 -9.09
N LEU A 192 16.05 2.30 -8.07
CA LEU A 192 14.69 1.98 -7.63
C LEU A 192 13.88 3.25 -7.26
N LEU A 193 14.51 4.19 -6.54
CA LEU A 193 13.83 5.44 -6.16
C LEU A 193 13.57 6.35 -7.37
N LEU A 194 14.50 6.39 -8.34
CA LEU A 194 14.30 7.11 -9.60
C LEU A 194 13.14 6.52 -10.40
N GLU A 195 13.09 5.19 -10.56
CA GLU A 195 11.99 4.49 -11.24
C GLU A 195 10.64 4.68 -10.54
N ARG A 196 10.64 4.68 -9.19
CA ARG A 196 9.41 4.85 -8.40
C ARG A 196 8.84 6.26 -8.45
N TYR A 197 9.68 7.26 -8.28
CA TYR A 197 9.25 8.62 -8.03
C TYR A 197 9.46 9.57 -9.21
N GLY A 198 10.32 9.21 -10.16
CA GLY A 198 10.78 10.09 -11.23
C GLY A 198 11.74 11.18 -10.73
N VAL A 199 11.50 11.76 -9.54
CA VAL A 199 12.34 12.74 -8.86
C VAL A 199 12.68 12.24 -7.46
N VAL A 200 13.98 12.14 -7.16
CA VAL A 200 14.53 11.75 -5.86
C VAL A 200 15.01 12.99 -5.12
N THR A 201 14.50 13.17 -3.90
CA THR A 201 14.81 14.28 -3.00
C THR A 201 15.34 13.74 -1.68
N ARG A 202 15.73 14.63 -0.77
CA ARG A 202 16.07 14.23 0.61
C ARG A 202 14.87 13.61 1.33
N GLU A 203 13.69 14.15 1.06
CA GLU A 203 12.42 13.75 1.66
C GLU A 203 11.99 12.37 1.18
N THR A 204 12.17 12.03 -0.11
CA THR A 204 11.87 10.66 -0.62
C THR A 204 12.76 9.62 0.04
N ALA A 205 14.07 9.89 0.15
CA ALA A 205 15.00 8.98 0.83
C ALA A 205 14.66 8.79 2.31
N ARG A 206 14.18 9.86 2.99
CA ARG A 206 13.71 9.79 4.37
C ARG A 206 12.43 8.97 4.49
N SER A 207 11.44 9.19 3.61
CA SER A 207 10.18 8.46 3.67
C SER A 207 10.33 6.97 3.41
N GLU A 208 11.28 6.61 2.56
CA GLU A 208 11.63 5.21 2.23
C GLU A 208 12.56 4.57 3.28
N SER A 209 12.90 5.30 4.35
CA SER A 209 13.78 4.81 5.42
C SER A 209 15.12 4.28 4.88
N VAL A 210 15.67 4.93 3.86
CA VAL A 210 16.94 4.52 3.24
C VAL A 210 18.04 4.50 4.31
N PRO A 211 18.80 3.39 4.47
CA PRO A 211 19.92 3.33 5.40
C PRO A 211 20.97 4.40 5.10
N GLY A 212 21.26 5.28 6.07
CA GLY A 212 22.16 6.43 5.90
C GLY A 212 21.55 7.61 5.14
N GLY A 213 20.26 7.55 4.81
CA GLY A 213 19.49 8.62 4.18
C GLY A 213 20.00 9.02 2.79
N PHE A 214 19.62 10.21 2.35
CA PHE A 214 19.99 10.74 1.03
C PHE A 214 21.51 10.85 0.83
N ALA A 215 22.26 11.17 1.89
CA ALA A 215 23.71 11.30 1.82
C ALA A 215 24.39 9.99 1.41
N ALA A 216 23.84 8.84 1.83
CA ALA A 216 24.33 7.55 1.40
C ALA A 216 24.15 7.35 -0.11
N LEU A 217 23.05 7.82 -0.71
CA LEU A 217 22.77 7.64 -2.14
C LEU A 217 23.48 8.66 -3.04
N TYR A 218 23.88 9.82 -2.50
CA TYR A 218 24.39 10.96 -3.28
C TYR A 218 25.50 10.58 -4.26
N GLY A 219 26.50 9.80 -3.81
CA GLY A 219 27.62 9.41 -4.67
C GLY A 219 27.21 8.52 -5.84
N GLU A 220 26.19 7.67 -5.67
CA GLU A 220 25.68 6.83 -6.76
C GLU A 220 24.75 7.62 -7.71
N LEU A 221 23.98 8.56 -7.17
CA LEU A 221 23.17 9.51 -7.95
C LEU A 221 24.06 10.43 -8.83
N GLN A 222 25.20 10.86 -8.31
CA GLN A 222 26.19 11.61 -9.11
C GLN A 222 26.79 10.75 -10.23
N LYS A 223 27.07 9.47 -9.99
CA LYS A 223 27.50 8.57 -11.07
C LYS A 223 26.40 8.37 -12.11
N LEU A 224 25.14 8.27 -11.70
CA LEU A 224 23.98 8.21 -12.58
C LEU A 224 23.85 9.48 -13.44
N GLU A 225 24.15 10.65 -12.87
CA GLU A 225 24.23 11.93 -13.58
C GLU A 225 25.32 11.91 -14.67
N VAL A 226 26.54 11.48 -14.33
CA VAL A 226 27.65 11.38 -15.30
C VAL A 226 27.32 10.42 -16.45
N LEU A 227 26.58 9.34 -16.18
CA LEU A 227 26.12 8.39 -17.19
C LEU A 227 24.92 8.89 -18.01
N GLY A 228 24.35 10.04 -17.68
CA GLY A 228 23.16 10.58 -18.34
C GLY A 228 21.85 9.89 -17.96
N VAL A 229 21.85 8.98 -16.99
CA VAL A 229 20.65 8.26 -16.53
C VAL A 229 19.76 9.17 -15.67
N ALA A 230 20.36 10.09 -14.92
CA ALA A 230 19.65 11.08 -14.11
C ALA A 230 20.14 12.49 -14.40
N GLN A 231 19.32 13.49 -14.11
CA GLN A 231 19.66 14.90 -14.17
C GLN A 231 19.61 15.50 -12.77
N ARG A 232 20.64 16.27 -12.43
CA ARG A 232 20.72 16.97 -11.14
C ARG A 232 20.15 18.38 -11.29
N GLY A 233 19.32 18.81 -10.33
CA GLY A 233 18.71 20.12 -10.38
C GLY A 233 17.74 20.39 -9.22
N TYR A 234 16.86 21.36 -9.45
CA TYR A 234 15.76 21.74 -8.56
C TYR A 234 14.46 21.60 -9.36
N PHE A 235 13.70 20.52 -9.10
CA PHE A 235 12.52 20.18 -9.89
C PHE A 235 11.21 20.43 -9.14
N VAL A 236 11.24 20.30 -7.82
CA VAL A 236 10.09 20.49 -6.93
C VAL A 236 10.30 21.72 -6.05
N GLU A 237 9.38 22.69 -6.17
CA GLU A 237 9.35 23.89 -5.34
C GLU A 237 9.07 23.54 -3.86
N GLY A 238 9.64 24.30 -2.93
CA GLY A 238 9.48 24.10 -1.49
C GLY A 238 10.32 22.96 -0.90
N LEU A 239 10.95 22.13 -1.73
CA LEU A 239 11.91 21.11 -1.30
C LEU A 239 13.34 21.59 -1.46
N GLY A 240 14.04 21.75 -0.33
CA GLY A 240 15.38 22.32 -0.29
C GLY A 240 16.49 21.32 -0.64
N GLY A 241 17.55 21.83 -1.26
CA GLY A 241 18.74 21.06 -1.62
C GLY A 241 18.67 20.42 -3.01
N VAL A 242 19.76 19.76 -3.38
CA VAL A 242 19.92 19.11 -4.69
C VAL A 242 18.95 17.93 -4.83
N GLN A 243 18.32 17.84 -6.00
CA GLN A 243 17.41 16.77 -6.39
C GLN A 243 17.97 16.06 -7.64
N PHE A 244 17.59 14.81 -7.84
CA PHE A 244 17.94 14.03 -9.04
C PHE A 244 16.67 13.52 -9.69
N ALA A 245 16.53 13.67 -11.01
CA ALA A 245 15.34 13.24 -11.73
C ALA A 245 15.70 12.39 -12.96
N LEU A 246 14.82 11.47 -13.33
CA LEU A 246 14.88 10.82 -14.63
C LEU A 246 14.61 11.86 -15.73
N PRO A 247 15.34 11.84 -16.87
CA PRO A 247 15.08 12.75 -17.99
C PRO A 247 13.62 12.72 -18.46
N SER A 248 13.03 11.52 -18.54
CA SER A 248 11.62 11.33 -18.89
C SER A 248 10.65 11.94 -17.86
N ALA A 249 11.01 11.95 -16.58
CA ALA A 249 10.21 12.62 -15.55
C ALA A 249 10.26 14.14 -15.73
N VAL A 250 11.43 14.71 -16.08
CA VAL A 250 11.58 16.14 -16.37
C VAL A 250 10.77 16.55 -17.60
N GLU A 251 10.78 15.74 -18.66
CA GLU A 251 9.97 15.97 -19.86
C GLU A 251 8.47 15.97 -19.54
N ARG A 252 7.99 14.98 -18.77
CA ARG A 252 6.59 14.92 -18.34
C ARG A 252 6.17 16.11 -17.48
N LEU A 253 7.05 16.57 -16.57
CA LEU A 253 6.78 17.76 -15.75
C LEU A 253 6.66 19.04 -16.59
N ARG A 254 7.34 19.10 -17.75
CA ARG A 254 7.21 20.21 -18.70
C ARG A 254 5.93 20.12 -19.52
N SER A 255 5.54 18.92 -19.95
CA SER A 255 4.36 18.74 -20.81
C SER A 255 3.02 18.81 -20.07
N GLN A 256 2.98 18.44 -18.77
CA GLN A 256 1.74 18.40 -17.99
C GLN A 256 1.20 19.78 -17.55
N ARG A 257 1.96 20.87 -17.73
CA ARG A 257 1.52 22.21 -17.33
C ARG A 257 0.40 22.78 -18.21
N ASP A 258 0.11 22.15 -19.35
CA ASP A 258 -0.65 22.77 -20.44
C ASP A 258 -1.99 22.10 -20.77
N ASP A 259 -2.45 21.09 -20.01
CA ASP A 259 -3.73 20.40 -20.28
C ASP A 259 -4.84 20.82 -19.29
N PRO A 260 -5.70 21.80 -19.66
CA PRO A 260 -6.83 22.22 -18.83
C PRO A 260 -7.97 21.20 -18.78
N GLU A 261 -7.98 20.20 -19.66
CA GLU A 261 -9.02 19.17 -19.72
C GLU A 261 -8.66 17.91 -18.93
N GLU A 262 -7.48 17.86 -18.30
CA GLU A 262 -7.04 16.73 -17.48
C GLU A 262 -8.07 16.45 -16.37
N ALA A 263 -8.62 15.24 -16.36
CA ALA A 263 -9.63 14.83 -15.39
C ALA A 263 -9.00 14.62 -13.99
N PRO A 264 -9.69 15.00 -12.89
CA PRO A 264 -9.16 14.77 -11.56
C PRO A 264 -8.89 13.30 -11.26
N LEU A 265 -7.76 13.03 -10.61
CA LEU A 265 -7.30 11.71 -10.25
C LEU A 265 -7.74 11.33 -8.84
N VAL A 266 -8.52 10.26 -8.70
CA VAL A 266 -8.80 9.62 -7.41
C VAL A 266 -7.75 8.55 -7.11
N ILE A 267 -7.03 8.70 -6.00
CA ILE A 267 -5.95 7.79 -5.59
C ILE A 267 -5.97 7.54 -4.08
N ALA A 268 -5.53 6.37 -3.63
CA ALA A 268 -5.41 6.10 -2.20
C ALA A 268 -4.35 6.99 -1.55
N ALA A 269 -4.63 7.49 -0.35
CA ALA A 269 -3.73 8.34 0.40
C ALA A 269 -2.40 7.64 0.77
N THR A 270 -2.35 6.31 0.70
CA THR A 270 -1.15 5.50 0.96
C THR A 270 -0.37 5.14 -0.31
N ASP A 271 -0.90 5.41 -1.51
CA ASP A 271 -0.21 5.07 -2.77
C ASP A 271 1.11 5.87 -2.91
N PRO A 272 2.23 5.24 -3.30
CA PRO A 272 3.51 5.96 -3.44
C PRO A 272 3.49 7.06 -4.51
N ALA A 273 2.59 7.00 -5.50
CA ALA A 273 2.45 8.04 -6.52
C ALA A 273 1.73 9.30 -5.99
N GLN A 274 1.13 9.23 -4.80
CA GLN A 274 0.53 10.38 -4.11
C GLN A 274 1.63 11.02 -3.23
N PRO A 275 2.06 12.27 -3.47
CA PRO A 275 3.22 12.85 -2.77
C PRO A 275 2.88 13.61 -1.47
N TYR A 276 1.62 14.00 -1.26
CA TYR A 276 1.23 14.79 -0.09
C TYR A 276 1.18 13.95 1.20
N GLY A 277 1.66 14.52 2.29
CA GLY A 277 1.89 13.80 3.54
C GLY A 277 3.05 12.79 3.48
N LEU A 278 3.78 12.72 2.36
CA LEU A 278 4.98 11.89 2.19
C LEU A 278 6.21 12.77 2.02
N VAL A 279 6.24 13.52 0.92
CA VAL A 279 7.32 14.47 0.59
C VAL A 279 6.81 15.91 0.51
N LEU A 280 5.56 16.11 0.08
CA LEU A 280 4.90 17.41 0.08
C LEU A 280 4.02 17.58 1.33
N PRO A 281 3.97 18.79 1.92
CA PRO A 281 3.02 19.07 3.01
C PRO A 281 1.59 19.11 2.49
N TRP A 282 0.62 18.67 3.30
CA TRP A 282 -0.79 18.91 3.00
C TRP A 282 -1.12 20.41 2.98
N PRO A 283 -2.11 20.86 2.19
CA PRO A 283 -2.64 22.21 2.31
C PRO A 283 -3.05 22.54 3.74
N GLN A 284 -2.75 23.76 4.19
CA GLN A 284 -3.15 24.23 5.51
C GLN A 284 -4.64 24.57 5.49
N ARG A 285 -5.33 24.25 6.58
CA ARG A 285 -6.74 24.55 6.79
C ARG A 285 -6.90 25.35 8.08
N GLU A 286 -7.85 26.29 8.07
CA GLU A 286 -8.14 27.15 9.21
C GLU A 286 -8.70 26.38 10.41
N ASP A 287 -9.48 25.32 10.15
CA ASP A 287 -10.06 24.45 11.18
C ASP A 287 -9.04 23.48 11.84
N GLY A 288 -7.77 23.52 11.41
CA GLY A 288 -6.70 22.67 11.90
C GLY A 288 -6.82 21.19 11.53
N ARG A 289 -7.88 20.77 10.83
CA ARG A 289 -8.05 19.38 10.39
C ARG A 289 -7.11 19.12 9.23
N ARG A 290 -6.40 18.00 9.28
CA ARG A 290 -5.43 17.63 8.26
C ARG A 290 -5.63 16.20 7.78
N PRO A 291 -5.49 15.95 6.46
CA PRO A 291 -5.45 14.61 5.93
C PRO A 291 -4.37 13.73 6.57
N GLN A 292 -4.54 12.41 6.49
CA GLN A 292 -3.56 11.44 6.94
C GLN A 292 -3.37 10.36 5.87
N ARG A 293 -2.13 9.85 5.74
CA ARG A 293 -1.84 8.69 4.89
C ARG A 293 -2.30 7.41 5.58
N ALA A 294 -3.60 7.14 5.53
CA ALA A 294 -4.21 5.96 6.14
C ALA A 294 -4.76 4.99 5.08
N SER A 295 -4.58 3.68 5.29
CA SER A 295 -5.16 2.69 4.39
C SER A 295 -6.68 2.82 4.36
N GLY A 296 -7.23 2.95 3.15
CA GLY A 296 -8.67 3.15 2.91
C GLY A 296 -9.11 4.61 2.91
N ALA A 297 -8.18 5.56 3.07
CA ALA A 297 -8.42 6.96 2.77
C ALA A 297 -8.07 7.27 1.31
N LEU A 298 -8.75 8.24 0.71
CA LEU A 298 -8.60 8.63 -0.69
C LEU A 298 -8.25 10.11 -0.79
N VAL A 299 -7.60 10.48 -1.87
CA VAL A 299 -7.29 11.86 -2.26
C VAL A 299 -7.74 12.04 -3.70
N VAL A 300 -8.38 13.15 -3.99
CA VAL A 300 -8.62 13.63 -5.35
C VAL A 300 -7.56 14.68 -5.66
N LEU A 301 -6.82 14.47 -6.74
CA LEU A 301 -5.82 15.38 -7.26
C LEU A 301 -6.36 16.01 -8.55
N ASP A 302 -6.53 17.32 -8.58
CA ASP A 302 -6.92 18.08 -9.76
C ASP A 302 -5.69 18.87 -10.24
N HIS A 303 -5.21 18.59 -11.45
CA HIS A 303 -3.94 19.12 -12.00
C HIS A 303 -2.76 19.01 -11.00
N GLY A 304 -2.66 17.86 -10.33
CA GLY A 304 -1.62 17.59 -9.32
C GLY A 304 -1.86 18.21 -7.94
N GLN A 305 -2.86 19.08 -7.78
CA GLN A 305 -3.20 19.69 -6.48
C GLN A 305 -4.28 18.88 -5.74
N PRO A 306 -4.14 18.62 -4.43
CA PRO A 306 -5.12 17.89 -3.66
C PRO A 306 -6.32 18.79 -3.39
N THR A 307 -7.48 18.40 -3.89
CA THR A 307 -8.72 19.18 -3.79
C THR A 307 -9.70 18.58 -2.79
N VAL A 308 -9.73 17.25 -2.69
CA VAL A 308 -10.63 16.52 -1.80
C VAL A 308 -9.88 15.39 -1.12
N TYR A 309 -10.09 15.21 0.18
CA TYR A 309 -9.64 14.04 0.93
C TYR A 309 -10.82 13.32 1.54
N VAL A 310 -10.86 12.00 1.39
CA VAL A 310 -11.88 11.14 2.00
C VAL A 310 -11.22 10.33 3.10
N GLU A 311 -11.75 10.44 4.32
CA GLU A 311 -11.25 9.70 5.47
C GLU A 311 -11.35 8.19 5.30
N ARG A 312 -10.52 7.46 6.04
CA ARG A 312 -10.58 6.00 6.11
C ARG A 312 -12.00 5.52 6.39
N GLY A 313 -12.52 4.70 5.49
CA GLY A 313 -13.86 4.12 5.59
C GLY A 313 -14.95 4.93 4.88
N GLY A 314 -14.59 6.02 4.18
CA GLY A 314 -15.48 6.68 3.22
C GLY A 314 -16.65 7.42 3.85
N ARG A 315 -16.52 7.89 5.10
CA ARG A 315 -17.61 8.53 5.86
C ARG A 315 -17.51 10.04 5.99
N ALA A 316 -16.33 10.60 5.87
CA ALA A 316 -16.14 12.03 5.96
C ALA A 316 -15.22 12.50 4.85
N LEU A 317 -15.52 13.70 4.36
CA LEU A 317 -14.79 14.39 3.32
C LEU A 317 -14.20 15.68 3.89
N LEU A 318 -12.97 16.00 3.51
CA LEU A 318 -12.34 17.30 3.72
C LEU A 318 -12.11 17.95 2.36
N THR A 319 -12.49 19.21 2.25
CA THR A 319 -12.10 20.06 1.12
C THR A 319 -10.64 20.50 1.30
N LEU A 320 -9.88 20.66 0.24
CA LEU A 320 -8.45 21.01 0.33
C LEU A 320 -8.04 22.08 -0.69
N GLY A 321 -8.93 22.40 -1.63
CA GLY A 321 -8.75 23.49 -2.59
C GLY A 321 -9.01 24.86 -1.97
N GLY A 322 -9.34 25.83 -2.82
CA GLY A 322 -9.77 27.16 -2.40
C GLY A 322 -11.13 27.15 -1.68
N PRO A 323 -11.78 28.31 -1.52
CA PRO A 323 -13.13 28.38 -0.95
C PRO A 323 -14.07 27.37 -1.65
N PRO A 324 -14.76 26.50 -0.89
CA PRO A 324 -15.59 25.44 -1.46
C PRO A 324 -16.93 25.95 -2.00
N PHE A 325 -17.34 27.15 -1.58
CA PHE A 325 -18.54 27.83 -2.04
C PHE A 325 -18.21 29.26 -2.44
N ASP A 326 -18.94 29.81 -3.38
CA ASP A 326 -18.93 31.24 -3.70
C ASP A 326 -19.82 32.04 -2.73
N ASP A 327 -19.88 33.37 -2.94
CA ASP A 327 -20.64 34.29 -2.09
C ASP A 327 -22.15 34.01 -2.11
N ASP A 328 -22.66 33.37 -3.18
CA ASP A 328 -24.07 32.97 -3.33
C ASP A 328 -24.35 31.59 -2.73
N GLY A 329 -23.33 30.91 -2.19
CA GLY A 329 -23.44 29.59 -1.57
C GLY A 329 -23.46 28.43 -2.57
N ALA A 330 -23.17 28.68 -3.85
CA ALA A 330 -23.04 27.63 -4.85
C ALA A 330 -21.65 26.96 -4.75
N PRO A 331 -21.55 25.64 -4.99
CA PRO A 331 -20.29 24.93 -4.89
C PRO A 331 -19.32 25.36 -6.00
N ALA A 332 -18.06 25.57 -5.62
CA ALA A 332 -17.03 25.99 -6.56
C ALA A 332 -16.81 24.96 -7.69
N PRO A 333 -16.50 25.38 -8.94
CA PRO A 333 -16.34 24.46 -10.08
C PRO A 333 -15.31 23.34 -9.86
N TRP A 334 -14.20 23.64 -9.18
CA TRP A 334 -13.16 22.65 -8.85
C TRP A 334 -13.70 21.56 -7.91
N LEU A 335 -14.61 21.92 -7.00
CA LEU A 335 -15.21 21.00 -6.05
C LEU A 335 -16.17 20.06 -6.78
N VAL A 336 -17.03 20.60 -7.65
CA VAL A 336 -17.95 19.79 -8.47
C VAL A 336 -17.18 18.80 -9.33
N ARG A 337 -16.14 19.23 -10.05
CA ARG A 337 -15.25 18.34 -10.84
C ARG A 337 -14.64 17.23 -9.98
N SER A 338 -14.15 17.58 -8.79
CA SER A 338 -13.53 16.62 -7.87
C SER A 338 -14.53 15.59 -7.33
N LEU A 339 -15.74 16.03 -6.98
CA LEU A 339 -16.82 15.14 -6.53
C LEU A 339 -17.32 14.24 -7.66
N GLN A 340 -17.37 14.73 -8.89
CA GLN A 340 -17.71 13.94 -10.07
C GLN A 340 -16.70 12.81 -10.29
N ALA A 341 -15.40 13.12 -10.25
CA ALA A 341 -14.35 12.11 -10.36
C ALA A 341 -14.44 11.05 -9.24
N LEU A 342 -14.78 11.47 -8.01
CA LEU A 342 -15.00 10.57 -6.88
C LEU A 342 -16.22 9.67 -7.08
N ALA A 343 -17.34 10.21 -7.56
CA ALA A 343 -18.55 9.46 -7.87
C ALA A 343 -18.29 8.40 -8.97
N GLN A 344 -17.58 8.80 -10.02
CA GLN A 344 -17.18 7.91 -11.10
C GLN A 344 -16.27 6.78 -10.59
N ALA A 345 -15.25 7.10 -9.80
CA ALA A 345 -14.37 6.09 -9.20
C ALA A 345 -15.14 5.10 -8.31
N ALA A 346 -16.16 5.57 -7.57
CA ALA A 346 -16.99 4.70 -6.75
C ALA A 346 -17.90 3.78 -7.58
N SER A 347 -18.57 4.32 -8.61
CA SER A 347 -19.47 3.55 -9.48
C SER A 347 -18.74 2.50 -10.32
N GLU A 348 -17.51 2.79 -10.76
CA GLU A 348 -16.62 1.84 -11.45
C GLU A 348 -15.94 0.85 -10.50
N GLY A 349 -16.18 0.95 -9.19
CA GLY A 349 -15.60 0.06 -8.18
C GLY A 349 -14.10 0.31 -7.89
N ARG A 350 -13.51 1.40 -8.38
CA ARG A 350 -12.08 1.73 -8.22
C ARG A 350 -11.69 2.17 -6.82
N CYS A 351 -12.63 2.61 -5.99
CA CYS A 351 -12.32 3.11 -4.63
C CYS A 351 -13.20 2.51 -3.52
N GLY A 352 -13.87 1.38 -3.81
CA GLY A 352 -14.82 0.75 -2.91
C GLY A 352 -16.09 1.56 -2.67
N ARG A 353 -16.94 1.10 -1.75
CA ARG A 353 -18.20 1.77 -1.40
C ARG A 353 -17.95 2.99 -0.51
N LEU A 354 -18.43 4.15 -0.93
CA LEU A 354 -18.47 5.38 -0.15
C LEU A 354 -19.81 5.52 0.57
N SER A 355 -19.77 6.08 1.78
CA SER A 355 -20.91 6.23 2.68
C SER A 355 -20.77 7.54 3.44
N LEU A 356 -20.76 8.65 2.71
CA LEU A 356 -20.46 9.98 3.22
C LEU A 356 -21.55 10.47 4.19
N GLU A 357 -21.11 10.90 5.37
CA GLU A 357 -21.93 11.42 6.47
C GLU A 357 -21.60 12.90 6.77
N ARG A 358 -20.34 13.30 6.54
CA ARG A 358 -19.82 14.64 6.89
C ARG A 358 -18.97 15.24 5.77
N VAL A 359 -18.99 16.57 5.68
CA VAL A 359 -18.06 17.37 4.88
C VAL A 359 -17.52 18.47 5.77
N ASP A 360 -16.19 18.61 5.85
CA ASP A 360 -15.54 19.62 6.68
C ASP A 360 -16.08 19.64 8.12
N GLY A 361 -16.27 18.43 8.67
CA GLY A 361 -16.77 18.21 10.03
C GLY A 361 -18.27 18.42 10.23
N GLU A 362 -18.95 19.06 9.28
CA GLU A 362 -20.38 19.33 9.34
C GLU A 362 -21.21 18.19 8.72
N PRO A 363 -22.47 18.00 9.15
CA PRO A 363 -23.36 17.02 8.53
C PRO A 363 -23.56 17.28 7.03
N LEU A 364 -23.41 16.24 6.22
CA LEU A 364 -23.66 16.32 4.78
C LEU A 364 -25.15 16.43 4.45
N ALA A 365 -26.01 15.81 5.27
CA ALA A 365 -27.46 15.87 5.10
C ALA A 365 -27.97 17.29 5.38
N GLY A 366 -28.72 17.85 4.43
CA GLY A 366 -29.20 19.22 4.46
C GLY A 366 -28.17 20.28 4.02
N SER A 367 -26.97 19.87 3.63
CA SER A 367 -25.95 20.80 3.11
C SER A 367 -26.17 21.12 1.62
N PRO A 368 -25.63 22.23 1.10
CA PRO A 368 -25.69 22.56 -0.34
C PRO A 368 -25.08 21.46 -1.24
N LEU A 369 -24.14 20.67 -0.71
CA LEU A 369 -23.52 19.56 -1.44
C LEU A 369 -24.40 18.33 -1.57
N GLU A 370 -25.49 18.22 -0.80
CA GLU A 370 -26.36 17.05 -0.87
C GLU A 370 -26.99 16.93 -2.26
N ALA A 371 -27.56 18.02 -2.79
CA ALA A 371 -28.19 18.02 -4.10
C ALA A 371 -27.18 17.65 -5.20
N VAL A 372 -26.00 18.26 -5.16
CA VAL A 372 -24.92 18.03 -6.13
C VAL A 372 -24.46 16.57 -6.11
N LEU A 373 -24.19 16.01 -4.93
CA LEU A 373 -23.77 14.60 -4.84
C LEU A 373 -24.85 13.64 -5.34
N VAL A 374 -26.12 13.94 -5.11
CA VAL A 374 -27.24 13.14 -5.62
C VAL A 374 -27.31 13.20 -7.16
N GLU A 375 -27.15 14.38 -7.75
CA GLU A 375 -27.07 14.54 -9.22
C GLU A 375 -25.87 13.79 -9.82
N LEU A 376 -24.76 13.74 -9.10
CA LEU A 376 -23.56 12.97 -9.48
C LEU A 376 -23.70 11.45 -9.25
N GLY A 377 -24.87 10.97 -8.82
CA GLY A 377 -25.19 9.54 -8.73
C GLY A 377 -25.07 8.94 -7.32
N PHE A 378 -24.85 9.74 -6.27
CA PHE A 378 -24.97 9.23 -4.90
C PHE A 378 -26.44 8.98 -4.54
N ARG A 379 -26.72 7.85 -3.89
CA ARG A 379 -28.05 7.53 -3.37
C ARG A 379 -28.22 8.03 -1.94
N ARG A 380 -29.39 8.61 -1.66
CA ARG A 380 -29.77 9.00 -0.29
C ARG A 380 -29.96 7.77 0.60
N GLY A 381 -29.37 7.81 1.78
CA GLY A 381 -29.60 6.89 2.88
C GLY A 381 -29.85 7.63 4.20
N PRO A 382 -30.19 6.93 5.29
CA PRO A 382 -30.43 7.57 6.57
C PRO A 382 -29.18 8.29 7.08
N ARG A 383 -29.21 9.64 7.07
CA ARG A 383 -28.10 10.55 7.47
C ARG A 383 -26.81 10.36 6.66
N ARG A 384 -26.88 9.85 5.43
CA ARG A 384 -25.68 9.59 4.60
C ARG A 384 -26.01 9.58 3.11
N LEU A 385 -24.98 9.80 2.29
CA LEU A 385 -25.00 9.58 0.85
C LEU A 385 -24.08 8.42 0.48
N VAL A 386 -24.54 7.54 -0.42
CA VAL A 386 -23.84 6.29 -0.75
C VAL A 386 -23.53 6.23 -2.25
N ALA A 387 -22.30 5.86 -2.59
CA ALA A 387 -21.90 5.52 -3.96
C ALA A 387 -21.03 4.24 -3.96
N GLY A 388 -21.18 3.41 -4.99
CA GLY A 388 -20.38 2.21 -5.19
C GLY A 388 -20.80 1.43 -6.44
N ALA A 389 -20.03 0.42 -6.83
CA ALA A 389 -20.40 -0.47 -7.93
C ALA A 389 -21.76 -1.16 -7.65
N GLY A 390 -22.71 -1.00 -8.56
CA GLY A 390 -24.07 -1.55 -8.43
C GLY A 390 -25.00 -0.77 -7.49
N THR A 391 -24.59 0.41 -7.02
CA THR A 391 -25.52 1.45 -6.55
C THR A 391 -25.97 2.32 -7.72
#